data_AF-A0A1Z5KXE2-F1
#
_entry.id   AF-A0A1Z5KXE2-F1
#
_cell.length_a   1.000
_cell.length_b   1.000
_cell.length_c   1.000
_cell.angle_alpha   90.00
_cell.angle_beta   90.00
_cell.angle_gamma   90.00
#
_symmetry.space_group_name_H-M   'P 1'
#
loop_
_entity.id
_entity.type
_entity.pdbx_description
1 polymer ?
#
loop_
_entity_poly.entity_id
_entity_poly.type
_entity_poly.pdbx_seq_one_letter_code
_entity_poly.pdbx_strand_id
1 'polypeptide(L)'
;MSRLQEALKGAEIVVECINDDVGAKAELMEIVSRTCSSNSILTSSSLRVNVDAIFERAVYPERCLGLRFLFPVYAIPEVELQLCAATSTATLNRIRVFLERMGKTCFLRAGPEPLVLTDAEREARRTRALQTTNSRTRRFPLVPRCTIPDLPNQDMLCRTLTAELEASGGGASCSSGGIGLVRERDCVVCMDEERNCVLHPCHHLCTCAQCGRMLLKRQDACPVCRRHIASIFRIFHS
;
A
#
# COMPACT_ATOMS: atom_id res chain seq x y z
N MET A 1 13.95 10.12 -23.35
CA MET A 1 12.82 9.62 -22.54
C MET A 1 12.61 10.58 -21.38
N SER A 2 11.37 10.87 -21.00
CA SER A 2 11.09 11.70 -19.82
C SER A 2 11.38 10.93 -18.52
N ARG A 3 11.59 11.63 -17.40
CA ARG A 3 11.76 10.99 -16.07
C ARG A 3 10.57 10.08 -15.71
N LEU A 4 9.37 10.45 -16.13
CA LEU A 4 8.16 9.64 -15.95
C LEU A 4 8.25 8.32 -16.74
N GLN A 5 8.64 8.37 -18.01
CA GLN A 5 8.80 7.16 -18.84
C GLN A 5 9.83 6.20 -18.25
N GLU A 6 10.92 6.73 -17.69
CA GLU A 6 11.94 5.93 -17.03
C GLU A 6 11.39 5.24 -15.77
N ALA A 7 10.64 5.96 -14.93
CA ALA A 7 10.01 5.41 -13.72
C ALA A 7 8.97 4.32 -14.02
N LEU A 8 8.30 4.40 -15.18
CA LEU A 8 7.31 3.41 -15.61
C LEU A 8 7.92 2.13 -16.19
N LYS A 9 9.21 2.13 -16.53
CA LYS A 9 9.87 0.99 -17.16
C LYS A 9 9.98 -0.17 -16.17
N GLY A 10 9.26 -1.26 -16.47
CA GLY A 10 9.23 -2.45 -15.61
C GLY A 10 8.38 -2.31 -14.35
N ALA A 11 7.62 -1.22 -14.20
CA ALA A 11 6.71 -1.06 -13.07
C ALA A 11 5.55 -2.07 -13.16
N GLU A 12 5.42 -2.97 -12.18
CA GLU A 12 4.28 -3.91 -12.11
C GLU A 12 3.02 -3.23 -11.56
N ILE A 13 3.19 -2.22 -10.71
CA ILE A 13 2.12 -1.46 -10.06
C ILE A 13 2.51 0.01 -10.06
N VAL A 14 1.57 0.88 -10.44
CA VAL A 14 1.70 2.34 -10.35
C VAL A 14 0.70 2.86 -9.34
N VAL A 15 1.15 3.69 -8.41
CA VAL A 15 0.30 4.37 -7.42
C VAL A 15 0.38 5.87 -7.65
N GLU A 16 -0.71 6.45 -8.14
CA GLU A 16 -0.89 7.87 -8.32
C GLU A 16 -1.26 8.51 -6.97
N CYS A 17 -0.45 9.48 -6.53
CA CYS A 17 -0.59 10.21 -5.27
C CYS A 17 -0.41 11.74 -5.46
N ILE A 18 -0.84 12.29 -6.59
CA ILE A 18 -0.85 13.75 -6.84
C ILE A 18 -2.04 14.41 -6.12
N ASN A 19 -2.07 15.75 -6.14
CA ASN A 19 -3.17 16.53 -5.57
C ASN A 19 -4.53 16.11 -6.16
N ASP A 20 -5.59 16.22 -5.36
CA ASP A 20 -6.93 15.72 -5.68
C ASP A 20 -7.69 16.61 -6.67
N ASP A 21 -7.14 16.74 -7.88
CA ASP A 21 -7.74 17.38 -9.05
C ASP A 21 -8.06 16.33 -10.10
N VAL A 22 -9.34 16.19 -10.45
CA VAL A 22 -9.82 15.14 -11.37
C VAL A 22 -9.20 15.27 -12.75
N GLY A 23 -9.05 16.51 -13.24
CA GLY A 23 -8.52 16.79 -14.57
C GLY A 23 -7.06 16.38 -14.69
N ALA A 24 -6.24 16.82 -13.73
CA ALA A 24 -4.82 16.50 -13.65
C ALA A 24 -4.59 14.98 -13.48
N LYS A 25 -5.41 14.32 -12.65
CA LYS A 25 -5.33 12.87 -12.45
C LYS A 25 -5.72 12.10 -13.71
N ALA A 26 -6.82 12.46 -14.36
CA ALA A 26 -7.27 11.80 -15.57
C ALA A 26 -6.26 11.97 -16.72
N GLU A 27 -5.68 13.17 -16.88
CA GLU A 27 -4.63 13.43 -17.86
C GLU A 27 -3.36 12.62 -17.56
N LEU A 28 -2.90 12.62 -16.30
CA LEU A 28 -1.74 11.83 -15.88
C LEU A 28 -1.98 10.33 -16.10
N MET A 29 -3.16 9.82 -15.73
CA MET A 29 -3.48 8.41 -15.85
C MET A 29 -3.63 7.98 -17.31
N GLU A 30 -4.12 8.84 -18.20
CA GLU A 30 -4.09 8.59 -19.65
C GLU A 30 -2.65 8.39 -20.13
N ILE A 31 -1.74 9.33 -19.81
CA ILE A 31 -0.33 9.27 -20.21
C ILE A 31 0.35 8.02 -19.65
N VAL A 32 0.16 7.75 -18.35
CA VAL A 32 0.72 6.58 -17.67
C VAL A 32 0.22 5.30 -18.31
N SER A 33 -1.09 5.17 -18.56
CA SER A 33 -1.69 3.95 -19.08
C SER A 33 -1.16 3.58 -20.47
N ARG A 34 -0.88 4.55 -21.33
CA ARG A 34 -0.29 4.36 -22.66
C ARG A 34 1.20 4.01 -22.61
N THR A 35 1.88 4.42 -21.55
CA THR A 35 3.35 4.35 -21.45
C THR A 35 3.84 3.12 -20.69
N CYS A 36 3.14 2.72 -19.62
CA CYS A 36 3.49 1.54 -18.84
C CYS A 36 3.18 0.25 -19.61
N SER A 37 3.70 -0.89 -19.12
CA SER A 37 3.32 -2.20 -19.66
C SER A 37 1.80 -2.40 -19.56
N SER A 38 1.20 -3.07 -20.56
CA SER A 38 -0.22 -3.46 -20.51
C SER A 38 -0.55 -4.40 -19.33
N ASN A 39 0.47 -5.04 -18.73
CA ASN A 39 0.30 -5.90 -17.57
C ASN A 39 0.42 -5.15 -16.23
N SER A 40 0.81 -3.86 -16.23
CA SER A 40 0.95 -3.06 -15.01
C SER A 40 -0.42 -2.72 -14.40
N ILE A 41 -0.58 -2.86 -13.09
CA ILE A 41 -1.80 -2.40 -12.40
C ILE A 41 -1.69 -0.90 -12.15
N LEU A 42 -2.75 -0.17 -12.41
CA LEU A 42 -2.82 1.28 -12.23
C LEU A 42 -3.72 1.62 -11.06
N THR A 43 -3.21 2.40 -10.12
CA THR A 43 -3.97 2.76 -8.92
C THR A 43 -3.91 4.24 -8.60
N SER A 44 -4.95 4.75 -7.93
CA SER A 44 -4.99 6.12 -7.41
C SER A 44 -5.29 6.10 -5.91
N SER A 45 -4.58 6.94 -5.15
CA SER A 45 -4.80 7.15 -3.71
C SER A 45 -5.80 8.28 -3.41
N SER A 46 -6.67 8.61 -4.36
CA SER A 46 -7.75 9.60 -4.22
C SER A 46 -8.61 9.33 -2.99
N LEU A 47 -9.04 10.40 -2.30
CA LEU A 47 -9.98 10.31 -1.19
C LEU A 47 -11.42 10.61 -1.59
N ARG A 48 -11.63 11.58 -2.48
CA ARG A 48 -12.97 12.14 -2.73
C ARG A 48 -13.42 12.01 -4.18
N VAL A 49 -12.46 11.89 -5.09
CA VAL A 49 -12.75 11.80 -6.52
C VAL A 49 -13.18 10.38 -6.87
N ASN A 50 -14.26 10.28 -7.64
CA ASN A 50 -14.70 9.02 -8.22
C ASN A 50 -13.58 8.41 -9.08
N VAL A 51 -13.16 7.18 -8.76
CA VAL A 51 -12.10 6.48 -9.47
C VAL A 51 -12.43 6.25 -10.95
N ASP A 52 -13.70 6.05 -11.31
CA ASP A 52 -14.10 5.92 -12.72
C ASP A 52 -13.75 7.18 -13.52
N ALA A 53 -13.91 8.37 -12.92
CA ALA A 53 -13.57 9.62 -13.59
C ALA A 53 -12.05 9.81 -13.75
N ILE A 54 -11.24 9.25 -12.84
CA ILE A 54 -9.78 9.28 -12.95
C ILE A 54 -9.29 8.38 -14.09
N PHE A 55 -9.94 7.23 -14.27
CA PHE A 55 -9.52 6.23 -15.25
C PHE A 55 -10.35 6.24 -16.55
N GLU A 56 -11.25 7.21 -16.75
CA GLU A 56 -12.12 7.32 -17.92
C GLU A 56 -11.35 7.25 -19.26
N ARG A 57 -10.15 7.83 -19.28
CA ARG A 57 -9.27 7.89 -20.46
C ARG A 57 -8.14 6.84 -20.44
N ALA A 58 -8.13 5.95 -19.46
CA ALA A 58 -7.08 4.96 -19.31
C ALA A 58 -7.21 3.85 -20.37
N VAL A 59 -6.08 3.46 -20.97
CA VAL A 59 -6.03 2.28 -21.84
C VAL A 59 -5.96 1.02 -20.97
N TYR A 60 -6.86 0.08 -21.28
CA TYR A 60 -7.13 -1.13 -20.49
C TYR A 60 -7.67 -0.76 -19.09
N PRO A 61 -8.94 -0.32 -18.97
CA PRO A 61 -9.51 0.08 -17.69
C PRO A 61 -9.70 -1.08 -16.70
N GLU A 62 -9.68 -2.33 -17.17
CA GLU A 62 -9.82 -3.55 -16.35
C GLU A 62 -8.68 -3.83 -15.38
N ARG A 63 -7.57 -3.09 -15.51
CA ARG A 63 -6.38 -3.11 -14.64
C ARG A 63 -6.25 -1.86 -13.77
N CYS A 64 -7.29 -1.04 -13.70
CA CYS A 64 -7.33 0.18 -12.91
C CYS A 64 -8.20 0.02 -11.66
N LEU A 65 -7.80 0.62 -10.52
CA LEU A 65 -8.61 0.67 -9.29
C LEU A 65 -8.14 1.78 -8.33
N GLY A 66 -8.99 2.22 -7.42
CA GLY A 66 -8.56 2.99 -6.24
C GLY A 66 -7.83 2.11 -5.24
N LEU A 67 -6.73 2.62 -4.69
CA LEU A 67 -5.94 1.98 -3.63
C LEU A 67 -5.49 3.03 -2.63
N ARG A 68 -6.00 2.95 -1.41
CA ARG A 68 -5.70 3.93 -0.37
C ARG A 68 -5.23 3.26 0.91
N PHE A 69 -3.99 3.55 1.29
CA PHE A 69 -3.49 3.16 2.61
C PHE A 69 -4.14 4.03 3.69
N LEU A 70 -4.63 3.42 4.76
CA LEU A 70 -5.07 4.18 5.92
C LEU A 70 -3.84 4.78 6.64
N PHE A 71 -3.99 6.01 7.10
CA PHE A 71 -2.92 6.73 7.79
C PHE A 71 -2.89 6.37 9.29
N PRO A 72 -1.72 6.11 9.91
CA PRO A 72 -0.41 6.03 9.28
C PRO A 72 -0.11 4.65 8.68
N VAL A 73 0.43 4.63 7.46
CA VAL A 73 0.62 3.42 6.65
C VAL A 73 1.46 2.36 7.38
N TYR A 74 2.49 2.71 8.14
CA TYR A 74 3.33 1.70 8.79
C TYR A 74 2.65 0.97 9.97
N ALA A 75 1.64 1.58 10.61
CA ALA A 75 0.98 1.02 11.79
C ALA A 75 -0.41 0.43 11.48
N ILE A 76 -1.07 0.96 10.45
CA ILE A 76 -2.40 0.52 10.05
C ILE A 76 -2.28 -0.46 8.88
N PRO A 77 -2.58 -1.75 9.09
CA PRO A 77 -2.44 -2.76 8.03
C PRO A 77 -3.51 -2.61 6.95
N GLU A 78 -4.61 -1.93 7.22
CA GLU A 78 -5.75 -1.86 6.32
C GLU A 78 -5.49 -0.94 5.11
N VAL A 79 -5.90 -1.44 3.95
CA VAL A 79 -5.84 -0.75 2.66
C VAL A 79 -7.23 -0.78 2.06
N GLU A 80 -7.76 0.40 1.78
CA GLU A 80 -9.05 0.56 1.12
C GLU A 80 -8.88 0.37 -0.38
N LEU A 81 -9.72 -0.47 -0.97
CA LEU A 81 -9.82 -0.67 -2.41
C LEU A 81 -11.17 -0.15 -2.92
N GLN A 82 -11.14 0.58 -4.03
CA GLN A 82 -12.32 1.05 -4.74
C GLN A 82 -12.26 0.56 -6.18
N LEU A 83 -13.24 -0.23 -6.59
CA LEU A 83 -13.27 -0.76 -7.96
C LEU A 83 -13.81 0.30 -8.92
N CYS A 84 -13.24 0.33 -10.12
CA CYS A 84 -13.87 0.96 -11.27
C CYS A 84 -14.91 -0.01 -11.84
N ALA A 85 -15.86 0.49 -12.61
CA ALA A 85 -16.89 -0.33 -13.26
C ALA A 85 -16.28 -1.45 -14.15
N ALA A 86 -15.11 -1.19 -14.73
CA ALA A 86 -14.41 -2.15 -15.60
C ALA A 86 -13.40 -3.06 -14.88
N THR A 87 -13.08 -2.81 -13.60
CA THR A 87 -11.98 -3.51 -12.90
C THR A 87 -12.22 -5.02 -12.91
N SER A 88 -11.26 -5.78 -13.44
CA SER A 88 -11.33 -7.25 -13.44
C SER A 88 -10.99 -7.85 -12.08
N THR A 89 -11.54 -9.02 -11.81
CA THR A 89 -11.18 -9.83 -10.64
C THR A 89 -9.75 -10.33 -10.67
N ALA A 90 -9.17 -10.55 -11.86
CA ALA A 90 -7.76 -10.87 -12.02
C ALA A 90 -6.87 -9.75 -11.43
N THR A 91 -7.19 -8.50 -11.72
CA THR A 91 -6.53 -7.32 -11.12
C THR A 91 -6.73 -7.29 -9.61
N LEU A 92 -7.95 -7.51 -9.13
CA LEU A 92 -8.28 -7.53 -7.70
C LEU A 92 -7.49 -8.63 -6.94
N ASN A 93 -7.33 -9.80 -7.54
CA ASN A 93 -6.54 -10.89 -6.97
C ASN A 93 -5.05 -10.54 -6.93
N ARG A 94 -4.50 -10.00 -8.01
CA ARG A 94 -3.08 -9.59 -8.07
C ARG A 94 -2.77 -8.52 -7.03
N ILE A 95 -3.61 -7.50 -6.90
CA ILE A 95 -3.38 -6.43 -5.93
C ILE A 95 -3.52 -6.93 -4.49
N ARG A 96 -4.49 -7.82 -4.23
CA ARG A 96 -4.65 -8.49 -2.93
C ARG A 96 -3.38 -9.24 -2.55
N VAL A 97 -2.87 -10.12 -3.42
CA VAL A 97 -1.67 -10.92 -3.17
C VAL A 97 -0.46 -10.01 -2.93
N PHE A 98 -0.33 -8.94 -3.71
CA PHE A 98 0.74 -7.96 -3.52
C PHE A 98 0.67 -7.28 -2.14
N LEU A 99 -0.50 -6.80 -1.75
CA LEU A 99 -0.75 -6.16 -0.45
C LEU A 99 -0.52 -7.15 0.71
N GLU A 100 -1.01 -8.38 0.60
CA GLU A 100 -0.83 -9.43 1.62
C GLU A 100 0.66 -9.78 1.83
N ARG A 101 1.47 -9.82 0.77
CA ARG A 101 2.93 -10.00 0.85
C ARG A 101 3.61 -8.84 1.61
N MET A 102 3.04 -7.64 1.54
CA MET A 102 3.44 -6.49 2.36
C MET A 102 2.85 -6.52 3.77
N GLY A 103 2.16 -7.59 4.18
CA GLY A 103 1.48 -7.69 5.47
C GLY A 103 0.38 -6.64 5.63
N LYS A 104 -0.31 -6.31 4.53
CA LYS A 104 -1.48 -5.45 4.46
C LYS A 104 -2.75 -6.26 4.31
N THR A 105 -3.85 -5.66 4.73
CA THR A 105 -5.19 -6.25 4.68
C THR A 105 -6.07 -5.35 3.82
N CYS A 106 -6.49 -5.83 2.65
CA CYS A 106 -7.39 -5.07 1.78
C CYS A 106 -8.85 -5.18 2.26
N PHE A 107 -9.61 -4.10 2.12
CA PHE A 107 -11.08 -4.10 2.20
C PHE A 107 -11.70 -3.35 1.02
N LEU A 108 -12.89 -3.78 0.56
CA LEU A 108 -13.63 -3.03 -0.46
C LEU A 108 -14.46 -1.94 0.20
N ARG A 109 -14.40 -0.73 -0.36
CA ARG A 109 -15.26 0.38 0.03
C ARG A 109 -16.41 0.53 -0.95
N ALA A 110 -17.61 0.61 -0.40
CA ALA A 110 -18.80 1.04 -1.13
C ALA A 110 -19.14 2.49 -0.71
N GLY A 111 -19.58 3.29 -1.67
CA GLY A 111 -20.00 4.68 -1.45
C GLY A 111 -18.89 5.72 -1.66
N PRO A 112 -19.27 7.00 -1.73
CA PRO A 112 -18.37 8.10 -2.11
C PRO A 112 -17.48 8.59 -0.96
N GLU A 113 -17.83 8.29 0.29
CA GLU A 113 -17.12 8.80 1.46
C GLU A 113 -15.93 7.91 1.86
N PRO A 114 -14.70 8.45 1.93
CA PRO A 114 -13.52 7.69 2.33
C PRO A 114 -13.55 7.34 3.82
N LEU A 115 -13.01 6.18 4.21
CA LEU A 115 -12.78 5.87 5.63
C LEU A 115 -11.62 6.71 6.19
N VAL A 116 -11.94 7.74 6.96
CA VAL A 116 -10.97 8.55 7.70
C VAL A 116 -11.05 8.21 9.18
N LEU A 117 -9.96 7.69 9.74
CA LEU A 117 -9.91 7.27 11.14
C LEU A 117 -9.60 8.44 12.08
N THR A 118 -10.37 8.54 13.15
CA THR A 118 -10.08 9.40 14.31
C THR A 118 -8.77 9.00 14.99
N ASP A 119 -8.18 9.90 15.79
CA ASP A 119 -6.96 9.57 16.55
C ASP A 119 -7.15 8.35 17.46
N ALA A 120 -8.31 8.23 18.10
CA ALA A 120 -8.63 7.09 18.97
C ALA A 120 -8.69 5.76 18.21
N GLU A 121 -9.33 5.75 17.02
CA GLU A 121 -9.38 4.56 16.17
C GLU A 121 -8.00 4.17 15.64
N ARG A 122 -7.16 5.16 15.29
CA ARG A 122 -5.78 4.92 14.87
C ARG A 122 -4.95 4.29 15.99
N GLU A 123 -5.08 4.79 17.22
CA GLU A 123 -4.37 4.23 18.38
C GLU A 123 -4.84 2.81 18.73
N ALA A 124 -6.16 2.57 18.70
CA ALA A 124 -6.73 1.24 18.94
C ALA A 124 -6.22 0.20 17.93
N ARG A 125 -6.23 0.54 16.63
CA ARG A 125 -5.73 -0.34 15.56
C ARG A 125 -4.23 -0.61 15.70
N ARG A 126 -3.46 0.42 16.02
CA ARG A 126 -2.02 0.29 16.24
C ARG A 126 -1.68 -0.62 17.42
N THR A 127 -2.39 -0.47 18.53
CA THR A 127 -2.23 -1.34 19.71
C THR A 127 -2.48 -2.81 19.35
N ARG A 128 -3.54 -3.09 18.57
CA ARG A 128 -3.87 -4.44 18.09
C ARG A 128 -2.81 -5.02 17.15
N ALA A 129 -2.25 -4.20 16.25
CA ALA A 129 -1.18 -4.61 15.33
C ALA A 129 0.11 -5.00 16.08
N LEU A 130 0.45 -4.29 17.15
CA LEU A 130 1.60 -4.62 18.01
C LEU A 130 1.38 -5.95 18.78
N GLN A 131 0.18 -6.17 19.32
CA GLN A 131 -0.16 -7.40 20.05
C GLN A 131 -0.08 -8.65 19.15
N THR A 132 -0.56 -8.54 17.90
CA THR A 132 -0.49 -9.63 16.90
C THR A 132 0.92 -9.90 16.38
N THR A 133 1.85 -8.95 16.55
CA THR A 133 3.25 -9.12 16.17
C THR A 133 4.06 -9.84 17.27
N ASN A 134 3.72 -9.62 18.55
CA ASN A 134 4.44 -10.22 19.69
C ASN A 134 4.15 -11.71 19.93
N SER A 135 3.05 -12.27 19.39
CA SER A 135 2.74 -13.70 19.51
C SER A 135 3.39 -14.58 18.43
N ARG A 136 4.16 -14.01 17.49
CA ARG A 136 4.79 -14.72 16.38
C ARG A 136 6.25 -15.09 16.69
N THR A 137 6.45 -16.10 17.53
CA THR A 137 7.62 -16.97 17.41
C THR A 137 7.57 -17.68 16.05
N ARG A 138 8.53 -17.36 15.17
CA ARG A 138 8.96 -18.14 13.99
C ARG A 138 7.86 -18.84 13.18
N ARG A 139 7.32 -18.13 12.19
CA ARG A 139 6.90 -18.59 10.83
C ARG A 139 5.92 -17.55 10.31
N PHE A 140 6.14 -17.05 9.09
CA PHE A 140 5.10 -16.33 8.34
C PHE A 140 3.83 -17.21 8.38
N PRO A 141 2.72 -16.79 9.02
CA PRO A 141 1.53 -17.61 8.96
C PRO A 141 1.04 -17.59 7.52
N LEU A 142 0.86 -18.78 6.97
CA LEU A 142 -0.05 -19.00 5.85
C LEU A 142 -1.39 -18.38 6.26
N VAL A 143 -1.73 -17.28 5.60
CA VAL A 143 -3.03 -16.60 5.60
C VAL A 143 -3.66 -16.45 7.00
N PRO A 144 -3.38 -15.37 7.77
CA PRO A 144 -4.33 -14.99 8.80
C PRO A 144 -5.64 -14.65 8.08
N ARG A 145 -6.74 -15.30 8.44
CA ARG A 145 -8.09 -14.80 8.11
C ARG A 145 -8.09 -13.33 8.53
N CYS A 146 -8.04 -12.44 7.55
CA CYS A 146 -8.01 -11.00 7.75
C CYS A 146 -9.37 -10.56 8.29
N THR A 147 -9.59 -10.75 9.59
CA THR A 147 -10.75 -10.21 10.29
C THR A 147 -10.40 -8.77 10.68
N ILE A 148 -10.90 -7.82 9.88
CA ILE A 148 -10.87 -6.41 10.26
C ILE A 148 -11.93 -6.24 11.36
N PRO A 149 -11.61 -5.73 12.54
CA PRO A 149 -12.62 -5.51 13.58
C PRO A 149 -13.52 -4.35 13.17
N ASP A 150 -14.84 -4.49 13.36
CA ASP A 150 -15.83 -3.41 13.26
C ASP A 150 -16.06 -2.77 11.87
N LEU A 151 -15.75 -3.49 10.77
CA LEU A 151 -16.16 -3.04 9.43
C LEU A 151 -17.50 -3.67 9.03
N PRO A 152 -18.56 -2.88 8.71
CA PRO A 152 -19.75 -3.42 8.07
C PRO A 152 -19.38 -3.90 6.65
N ASN A 153 -19.77 -5.13 6.30
CA ASN A 153 -19.60 -5.77 4.97
C ASN A 153 -18.23 -6.43 4.66
N GLN A 154 -17.56 -7.03 5.64
CA GLN A 154 -16.34 -7.84 5.44
C GLN A 154 -16.51 -8.98 4.43
N ASP A 155 -17.73 -9.52 4.30
CA ASP A 155 -18.04 -10.64 3.41
C ASP A 155 -17.94 -10.28 1.93
N MET A 156 -17.96 -9.00 1.55
CA MET A 156 -18.01 -8.60 0.13
C MET A 156 -16.76 -9.00 -0.65
N LEU A 157 -15.56 -8.77 -0.11
CA LEU A 157 -14.31 -9.17 -0.77
C LEU A 157 -14.21 -10.67 -0.97
N CYS A 158 -14.47 -11.44 0.10
CA CYS A 158 -14.44 -12.88 0.01
C CYS A 158 -15.47 -13.38 -0.99
N ARG A 159 -16.70 -12.83 -1.00
CA ARG A 159 -17.77 -13.22 -1.93
C ARG A 159 -17.45 -12.88 -3.39
N THR A 160 -16.92 -11.70 -3.70
CA THR A 160 -16.50 -11.34 -5.06
C THR A 160 -15.39 -12.26 -5.56
N LEU A 161 -14.47 -12.67 -4.68
CA LEU A 161 -13.38 -13.57 -5.03
C LEU A 161 -13.85 -15.04 -5.13
N THR A 162 -14.70 -15.54 -4.23
CA THR A 162 -15.21 -16.92 -4.27
C THR A 162 -16.21 -17.15 -5.39
N ALA A 163 -17.03 -16.14 -5.75
CA ALA A 163 -17.97 -16.26 -6.86
C ALA A 163 -17.28 -16.54 -8.21
N GLU A 164 -16.01 -16.14 -8.37
CA GLU A 164 -15.26 -16.38 -9.61
C GLU A 164 -14.20 -17.48 -9.52
N LEU A 165 -13.72 -17.84 -8.32
CA LEU A 165 -12.86 -19.01 -8.12
C LEU A 165 -13.57 -20.33 -8.45
N GLU A 166 -14.90 -20.39 -8.31
CA GLU A 166 -15.71 -21.53 -8.78
C GLU A 166 -15.81 -21.58 -10.32
N ALA A 167 -15.43 -20.51 -11.03
CA ALA A 167 -15.47 -20.42 -12.49
C ALA A 167 -14.10 -20.59 -13.17
N SER A 168 -12.98 -20.51 -12.44
CA SER A 168 -11.63 -20.50 -13.02
C SER A 168 -10.64 -21.34 -12.21
N GLY A 169 -10.46 -22.60 -12.61
CA GLY A 169 -9.42 -23.46 -12.05
C GLY A 169 -8.03 -23.10 -12.57
N GLY A 170 -7.03 -23.05 -11.68
CA GLY A 170 -5.61 -23.13 -12.04
C GLY A 170 -4.70 -22.12 -11.33
N GLY A 171 -3.80 -22.61 -10.48
CA GLY A 171 -2.75 -21.83 -9.83
C GLY A 171 -1.50 -21.64 -10.69
N ALA A 172 -0.72 -20.59 -10.40
CA ALA A 172 0.62 -20.43 -10.95
C ALA A 172 1.54 -19.69 -9.96
N SER A 173 2.72 -20.25 -9.74
CA SER A 173 3.83 -19.70 -8.96
C SER A 173 4.76 -18.90 -9.87
N CYS A 174 5.35 -17.80 -9.40
CA CYS A 174 6.40 -17.11 -10.16
C CYS A 174 7.55 -16.59 -9.30
N SER A 175 8.72 -16.69 -9.92
CA SER A 175 10.07 -16.68 -9.39
C SER A 175 10.60 -15.27 -9.16
N SER A 176 11.45 -15.14 -8.14
CA SER A 176 12.10 -13.90 -7.72
C SER A 176 13.21 -13.48 -8.68
N GLY A 177 13.23 -12.22 -9.13
CA GLY A 177 14.31 -11.69 -9.97
C GLY A 177 14.43 -10.15 -9.94
N GLY A 178 15.48 -9.66 -9.27
CA GLY A 178 16.27 -8.47 -9.63
C GLY A 178 15.66 -7.07 -9.50
N ILE A 179 15.80 -6.44 -8.33
CA ILE A 179 15.41 -5.05 -8.03
C ILE A 179 16.50 -4.07 -8.52
N GLY A 180 16.17 -3.19 -9.46
CA GLY A 180 17.02 -2.08 -9.91
C GLY A 180 16.75 -0.79 -9.14
N LEU A 181 17.69 -0.41 -8.27
CA LEU A 181 18.02 0.93 -7.72
C LEU A 181 16.87 1.94 -7.52
N VAL A 182 16.01 1.67 -6.53
CA VAL A 182 15.40 2.75 -5.73
C VAL A 182 16.54 3.39 -4.92
N ARG A 183 16.62 4.72 -4.85
CA ARG A 183 17.69 5.44 -4.10
C ARG A 183 17.76 4.90 -2.67
N GLU A 184 18.72 4.01 -2.42
CA GLU A 184 18.86 3.24 -1.17
C GLU A 184 19.10 4.13 0.05
N ARG A 185 19.29 5.44 -0.13
CA ARG A 185 19.65 6.40 0.90
C ARG A 185 18.49 7.25 1.42
N ASP A 186 17.31 7.23 0.79
CA ASP A 186 16.22 8.15 1.14
C ASP A 186 15.32 7.60 2.26
N CYS A 187 14.87 8.46 3.17
CA CYS A 187 14.00 8.10 4.28
C CYS A 187 12.71 7.40 3.79
N VAL A 188 12.41 6.21 4.34
CA VAL A 188 11.22 5.43 3.93
C VAL A 188 9.88 6.00 4.39
N VAL A 189 9.90 7.12 5.12
CA VAL A 189 8.70 7.75 5.68
C VAL A 189 8.35 9.02 4.91
N CYS A 190 9.29 9.95 4.75
CA CYS A 190 9.04 11.18 3.98
C CYS A 190 9.49 11.12 2.52
N MET A 191 10.48 10.27 2.19
CA MET A 191 11.16 10.28 0.89
C MET A 191 11.84 11.62 0.51
N ASP A 192 11.91 12.58 1.43
CA ASP A 192 12.48 13.92 1.19
C ASP A 192 13.92 14.08 1.67
N GLU A 193 14.31 13.35 2.72
CA GLU A 193 15.58 13.49 3.43
C GLU A 193 16.35 12.18 3.47
N GLU A 194 17.67 12.25 3.56
CA GLU A 194 18.51 11.05 3.68
C GLU A 194 18.33 10.34 5.04
N ARG A 195 18.49 9.02 5.01
CA ARG A 195 18.46 8.15 6.19
C ARG A 195 19.66 8.48 7.07
N ASN A 196 19.40 9.02 8.25
CA ASN A 196 20.45 9.31 9.23
C ASN A 196 20.01 8.97 10.66
N CYS A 197 19.03 8.08 10.81
CA CYS A 197 18.46 7.71 12.09
C CYS A 197 18.35 6.18 12.24
N VAL A 198 19.07 5.63 13.23
CA VAL A 198 19.05 4.21 13.62
C VAL A 198 17.98 4.00 14.68
N LEU A 199 17.11 3.00 14.44
CA LEU A 199 16.02 2.66 15.36
C LEU A 199 16.43 1.51 16.29
N HIS A 200 16.49 1.74 17.60
CA HIS A 200 16.88 0.72 18.58
C HIS A 200 15.65 0.01 19.18
N PRO A 201 15.68 -1.33 19.38
CA PRO A 201 16.85 -2.23 19.31
C PRO A 201 17.03 -2.98 17.99
N CYS A 202 16.32 -2.60 16.92
CA CYS A 202 16.39 -3.34 15.65
C CYS A 202 17.55 -2.92 14.73
N HIS A 203 18.19 -1.79 15.03
CA HIS A 203 19.33 -1.19 14.31
C HIS A 203 19.09 -0.90 12.82
N HIS A 204 17.84 -0.86 12.36
CA HIS A 204 17.53 -0.43 10.99
C HIS A 204 17.75 1.07 10.83
N LEU A 205 18.57 1.43 9.84
CA LEU A 205 18.77 2.78 9.35
C LEU A 205 17.83 3.02 8.16
N CYS A 206 16.59 3.44 8.44
CA CYS A 206 15.56 3.59 7.41
C CYS A 206 14.87 4.96 7.41
N THR A 207 15.15 5.83 8.38
CA THR A 207 14.49 7.14 8.49
C THR A 207 15.47 8.29 8.63
N CYS A 208 15.04 9.51 8.30
CA CYS A 208 15.71 10.73 8.72
C CYS A 208 15.44 10.99 10.22
N ALA A 209 16.23 11.84 10.87
CA ALA A 209 16.11 12.13 12.29
C ALA A 209 14.75 12.72 12.68
N GLN A 210 14.13 13.52 11.80
CA GLN A 210 12.80 14.09 12.05
C GLN A 210 11.72 12.99 12.06
N CYS A 211 11.69 12.14 11.02
CA CYS A 211 10.76 11.02 10.97
C CYS A 211 11.01 10.01 12.10
N GLY A 212 12.27 9.70 12.42
CA GLY A 212 12.59 8.81 13.55
C GLY A 212 12.11 9.35 14.90
N ARG A 213 12.25 10.67 15.17
CA ARG A 213 11.70 11.31 16.37
C ARG A 213 10.18 11.27 16.41
N MET A 214 9.53 11.51 15.27
CA MET A 214 8.08 11.41 15.16
C MET A 214 7.61 9.99 15.52
N LEU A 215 8.25 8.96 14.95
CA LEU A 215 7.93 7.56 15.24
C LEU A 215 8.13 7.23 16.73
N LEU A 216 9.26 7.65 17.32
CA LEU A 216 9.52 7.43 18.76
C LEU A 216 8.48 8.12 19.65
N LYS A 217 8.18 9.40 19.40
CA LYS A 217 7.22 10.19 20.20
C LYS A 217 5.82 9.58 20.15
N ARG A 218 5.44 9.06 18.99
CA ARG A 218 4.17 8.37 18.81
C ARG A 218 4.17 6.97 19.40
N GLN A 219 5.33 6.38 19.71
CA GLN A 219 5.57 4.98 20.12
C GLN A 219 5.40 3.95 18.97
N ASP A 220 5.59 4.39 17.72
CA ASP A 220 5.43 3.56 16.52
C ASP A 220 6.49 2.44 16.42
N ALA A 221 6.23 1.47 15.56
CA ALA A 221 7.17 0.40 15.25
C ALA A 221 8.11 0.76 14.10
N CYS A 222 9.27 0.10 14.04
CA CYS A 222 10.22 0.22 12.95
C CYS A 222 9.55 -0.07 11.58
N PRO A 223 9.66 0.82 10.58
CA PRO A 223 9.06 0.60 9.26
C PRO A 223 9.58 -0.64 8.51
N VAL A 224 10.78 -1.12 8.85
CA VAL A 224 11.40 -2.27 8.18
C VAL A 224 10.96 -3.59 8.81
N CYS A 225 11.09 -3.72 10.13
CA CYS A 225 10.91 -4.99 10.83
C CYS A 225 9.72 -5.02 11.80
N ARG A 226 8.98 -3.92 11.92
CA ARG A 226 7.83 -3.75 12.82
C ARG A 226 8.12 -4.00 14.31
N ARG A 227 9.40 -3.96 14.71
CA ARG A 227 9.80 -4.01 16.12
C ARG A 227 9.55 -2.67 16.81
N HIS A 228 9.14 -2.70 18.08
CA HIS A 228 9.01 -1.51 18.93
C HIS A 228 10.31 -0.68 18.96
N ILE A 229 10.19 0.64 18.87
CA ILE A 229 11.31 1.58 18.92
C ILE A 229 11.46 2.09 20.35
N ALA A 230 12.50 1.66 21.05
CA ALA A 230 12.78 2.10 22.43
C ALA A 230 13.58 3.41 22.47
N SER A 231 14.45 3.63 21.49
CA SER A 231 15.25 4.84 21.36
C SER A 231 15.70 5.00 19.90
N ILE A 232 16.20 6.19 19.57
CA ILE A 232 16.75 6.49 18.26
C ILE A 232 18.13 7.12 18.39
N PHE A 233 19.01 6.83 17.43
CA PHE A 233 20.35 7.41 17.37
C PHE A 233 20.54 8.08 16.01
N ARG A 234 20.85 9.37 16.01
CA ARG A 234 21.21 10.08 14.78
C ARG A 234 22.66 9.74 14.43
N ILE A 235 22.89 9.34 13.20
CA ILE A 235 24.23 9.17 12.63
C ILE A 235 24.57 10.38 11.76
N PHE A 236 25.85 10.72 11.71
CA PHE A 236 26.38 11.74 10.83
C PHE A 236 27.28 11.05 9.81
N HIS A 237 27.04 11.30 8.53
CA HIS A 237 27.91 10.80 7.47
C HIS A 237 29.12 11.74 7.36
N SER A 238 30.31 11.16 7.25
CA SER A 238 31.58 11.84 6.96
C SER A 238 31.77 12.06 5.47
#